data_AF-A0A150J4N8-F1
#
_entry.id   AF-A0A150J4N8-F1
#
_cell.length_a   1.000
_cell.length_b   1.000
_cell.length_c   1.000
_cell.angle_alpha   90.00
_cell.angle_beta   90.00
_cell.angle_gamma   90.00
#
_symmetry.space_group_name_H-M   'P 1'
#
loop_
_entity.id
_entity.type
_entity.pdbx_description
1 polymer ?
#
loop_
_entity_poly.entity_id
_entity_poly.type
_entity_poly.pdbx_seq_one_letter_code
_entity_poly.pdbx_strand_id
1 'polypeptide(L)'
;MDNIHEKIFFTEFADLNINKILSIYEELLESKDLSLLSFFFKKIHNIYLEMMLEERSEFTNQLSLILFNKLFLSKLNESELSKTLSDNINYFNTSIVGNHVWLNILSDNVPLLCNKNIEILMSLDKLDYKKDILLSDIKFNKKIGLQLDERIKDNIKNQIIINSIWFLFVIELLEKNKYLIDSFVNVYRSIEDIEAKLKTNLFNSLLTKNKENFLYALKKIYLEFESIERIEDIDLLNLFDKLISIRFPAFFDTENIEYNGVVYNRNFFFLRYQDIAGKNVTLFPFEQIELKNVHKIYDMYSKNYFTPSEHYGKLSLEDVYSFSKTITIDKIHDKIKNKIAVLSEDEIERLIRKVLNEEGQTPHTSIEIADIYSHKIRINNENDERNAAFILKGSSAKPQITLKTVAHQILKAFDLNADAIFIVFNTALADDAKNKFIEECKIRKKMFGIIDINDLTKLYMAYSYNMVEEYQ
;
A
#
# COMPACT_ATOMS: atom_id res chain seq x y z
N MET A 1 -10.10 -53.52 2.17
CA MET A 1 -9.60 -52.76 3.33
C MET A 1 -8.53 -53.52 4.10
N ASP A 2 -8.58 -54.86 4.14
CA ASP A 2 -7.63 -55.67 4.95
C ASP A 2 -6.15 -55.56 4.55
N ASN A 3 -5.84 -55.19 3.30
CA ASN A 3 -4.45 -55.16 2.80
C ASN A 3 -3.63 -53.91 3.22
N ILE A 4 -4.28 -52.77 3.49
CA ILE A 4 -3.57 -51.54 3.88
C ILE A 4 -3.11 -51.61 5.35
N HIS A 5 -3.93 -52.17 6.23
CA HIS A 5 -3.56 -52.40 7.63
C HIS A 5 -2.34 -53.32 7.74
N GLU A 6 -2.34 -54.43 6.98
CA GLU A 6 -1.20 -55.35 6.95
C GLU A 6 0.06 -54.69 6.38
N LYS A 7 -0.04 -53.95 5.26
CA LYS A 7 1.10 -53.18 4.74
C LYS A 7 1.68 -52.26 5.81
N ILE A 8 0.86 -51.51 6.55
CA ILE A 8 1.38 -50.54 7.53
C ILE A 8 1.94 -51.24 8.77
N PHE A 9 1.34 -52.33 9.22
CA PHE A 9 1.80 -53.06 10.39
C PHE A 9 3.08 -53.86 10.13
N PHE A 10 3.18 -54.53 8.98
CA PHE A 10 4.25 -55.48 8.67
C PHE A 10 5.38 -54.94 7.81
N THR A 11 5.28 -53.74 7.22
CA THR A 11 6.42 -53.17 6.50
C THR A 11 7.50 -52.75 7.50
N GLU A 12 8.71 -53.28 7.36
CA GLU A 12 9.92 -52.74 7.98
C GLU A 12 10.26 -51.42 7.27
N PHE A 13 10.00 -50.31 7.93
CA PHE A 13 10.11 -48.98 7.33
C PHE A 13 11.56 -48.51 7.10
N ALA A 14 12.55 -49.24 7.62
CA ALA A 14 13.97 -48.94 7.44
C ALA A 14 14.40 -48.91 5.94
N ASP A 15 13.67 -49.64 5.08
CA ASP A 15 13.96 -49.75 3.64
C ASP A 15 13.01 -48.93 2.74
N LEU A 16 12.12 -48.11 3.31
CA LEU A 16 11.16 -47.33 2.54
C LEU A 16 11.80 -46.04 2.01
N ASN A 17 12.00 -45.96 0.69
CA ASN A 17 12.28 -44.69 0.05
C ASN A 17 11.04 -43.76 0.09
N ILE A 18 11.29 -42.45 -0.07
CA ILE A 18 10.24 -41.41 -0.07
C ILE A 18 9.08 -41.75 -1.03
N ASN A 19 9.35 -42.33 -2.20
CA ASN A 19 8.30 -42.65 -3.18
C ASN A 19 7.34 -43.72 -2.67
N LYS A 20 7.83 -44.70 -1.91
CA LYS A 20 7.00 -45.77 -1.34
C LYS A 20 6.22 -45.29 -0.11
N ILE A 21 6.79 -44.37 0.67
CA ILE A 21 6.06 -43.64 1.72
C ILE A 21 4.91 -42.84 1.11
N LEU A 22 5.18 -42.09 0.04
CA LEU A 22 4.17 -41.29 -0.65
C LEU A 22 3.06 -42.17 -1.25
N SER A 23 3.39 -43.32 -1.84
CA SER A 23 2.40 -44.27 -2.36
C SER A 23 1.50 -44.86 -1.27
N ILE A 24 2.04 -45.28 -0.12
CA ILE A 24 1.23 -45.77 1.01
C ILE A 24 0.35 -44.65 1.56
N TYR A 25 0.87 -43.42 1.59
CA TYR A 25 0.13 -42.25 2.01
C TYR A 25 -1.02 -41.91 1.05
N GLU A 26 -0.83 -42.01 -0.27
CA GLU A 26 -1.89 -41.86 -1.27
C GLU A 26 -2.99 -42.92 -1.10
N GLU A 27 -2.62 -44.20 -0.92
CA GLU A 27 -3.58 -45.28 -0.61
C GLU A 27 -4.39 -45.00 0.67
N LEU A 28 -3.74 -44.47 1.70
CA LEU A 28 -4.39 -44.06 2.95
C LEU A 28 -5.28 -42.83 2.81
N LEU A 29 -4.89 -41.88 1.95
CA LEU A 29 -5.68 -40.71 1.64
C LEU A 29 -6.98 -41.06 0.89
N GLU A 30 -6.97 -42.12 0.09
CA GLU A 30 -8.14 -42.65 -0.61
C GLU A 30 -9.09 -43.40 0.34
N SER A 31 -8.55 -44.04 1.38
CA SER A 31 -9.35 -44.80 2.35
C SER A 31 -10.22 -43.92 3.25
N LYS A 32 -9.85 -42.64 3.42
CA LYS A 32 -10.47 -41.67 4.35
C LYS A 32 -10.46 -42.11 5.82
N ASP A 33 -9.62 -43.07 6.20
CA ASP A 33 -9.50 -43.53 7.58
C ASP A 33 -8.50 -42.66 8.37
N LEU A 34 -9.04 -41.67 9.09
CA LEU A 34 -8.26 -40.72 9.90
C LEU A 34 -7.44 -41.40 11.01
N SER A 35 -7.93 -42.53 11.53
CA SER A 35 -7.24 -43.26 12.60
C SER A 35 -5.99 -43.96 12.07
N LEU A 36 -6.11 -44.56 10.88
CA LEU A 36 -5.03 -45.25 10.21
C LEU A 36 -3.97 -44.30 9.68
N LEU A 37 -4.41 -43.14 9.19
CA LEU A 37 -3.51 -42.08 8.79
C LEU A 37 -2.70 -41.54 9.99
N SER A 38 -3.37 -41.22 11.10
CA SER A 38 -2.70 -40.80 12.34
C SER A 38 -1.69 -41.83 12.84
N PHE A 39 -2.05 -43.12 12.80
CA PHE A 39 -1.14 -44.22 13.14
C PHE A 39 0.08 -44.29 12.21
N PHE A 40 -0.13 -44.18 10.88
CA PHE A 40 0.94 -44.15 9.89
C PHE A 40 1.92 -43.01 10.15
N PHE A 41 1.43 -41.80 10.44
CA PHE A 41 2.28 -40.65 10.78
C PHE A 41 3.06 -40.85 12.07
N LYS A 42 2.41 -41.37 13.12
CA LYS A 42 3.10 -41.67 14.38
C LYS A 42 4.20 -42.70 14.19
N LYS A 43 3.98 -43.70 13.32
CA LYS A 43 4.98 -44.71 12.96
C LYS A 43 6.14 -44.09 12.20
N ILE A 44 5.88 -43.34 11.12
CA ILE A 44 6.93 -42.63 10.35
C ILE A 44 7.73 -41.70 11.26
N HIS A 45 7.08 -40.93 12.12
CA HIS A 45 7.75 -40.06 13.07
C HIS A 45 8.71 -40.82 14.01
N ASN A 46 8.27 -41.95 14.58
CA ASN A 46 9.10 -42.79 15.45
C ASN A 46 10.28 -43.41 14.70
N ILE A 47 10.08 -43.91 13.49
CA ILE A 47 11.16 -44.49 12.66
C ILE A 47 12.18 -43.42 12.28
N TYR A 48 11.73 -42.22 11.93
CA TYR A 48 12.63 -41.11 11.69
C TYR A 48 13.38 -40.73 12.97
N LEU A 49 12.73 -40.64 14.13
CA LEU A 49 13.42 -40.41 15.41
C LEU A 49 14.50 -41.47 15.71
N GLU A 50 14.25 -42.74 15.39
CA GLU A 50 15.24 -43.83 15.53
C GLU A 50 16.40 -43.73 14.53
N MET A 51 16.14 -43.32 13.29
CA MET A 51 17.17 -43.09 12.27
C MET A 51 18.02 -41.84 12.55
N MET A 52 17.57 -40.94 13.43
CA MET A 52 18.18 -39.63 13.67
C MET A 52 19.13 -39.60 14.88
N LEU A 53 19.53 -40.78 15.39
CA LEU A 53 20.70 -40.91 16.25
C LEU A 53 22.03 -40.64 15.49
N GLU A 54 21.98 -40.49 14.17
CA GLU A 54 23.08 -39.99 13.34
C GLU A 54 22.72 -38.62 12.74
N GLU A 55 23.34 -37.56 13.28
CA GLU A 55 23.34 -36.14 12.91
C GLU A 55 22.56 -35.71 11.63
N ARG A 56 21.24 -35.42 11.74
CA ARG A 56 20.45 -34.49 10.88
C ARG A 56 18.97 -34.34 11.32
N SER A 57 18.73 -34.10 12.62
CA SER A 57 17.42 -34.35 13.27
C SER A 57 16.28 -33.33 13.10
N GLU A 58 16.54 -32.08 12.74
CA GLU A 58 15.50 -31.05 12.81
C GLU A 58 14.81 -30.78 11.45
N PHE A 59 15.60 -30.74 10.37
CA PHE A 59 15.11 -30.43 9.02
C PHE A 59 14.19 -31.52 8.45
N THR A 60 14.48 -32.79 8.72
CA THR A 60 13.76 -33.94 8.15
C THR A 60 12.42 -34.20 8.82
N ASN A 61 12.33 -33.94 10.13
CA ASN A 61 11.08 -33.95 10.89
C ASN A 61 10.14 -32.84 10.41
N GLN A 62 10.67 -31.65 10.11
CA GLN A 62 9.88 -30.54 9.59
C GLN A 62 9.42 -30.80 8.15
N LEU A 63 10.25 -31.41 7.30
CA LEU A 63 9.90 -31.73 5.91
C LEU A 63 8.79 -32.78 5.79
N SER A 64 8.83 -33.82 6.62
CA SER A 64 7.78 -34.86 6.66
C SER A 64 6.46 -34.31 7.23
N LEU A 65 6.53 -33.38 8.19
CA LEU A 65 5.38 -32.63 8.69
C LEU A 65 4.82 -31.67 7.63
N ILE A 66 5.68 -30.97 6.86
CA ILE A 66 5.27 -30.11 5.73
C ILE A 66 4.54 -30.93 4.66
N LEU A 67 5.07 -32.10 4.29
CA LEU A 67 4.44 -33.02 3.32
C LEU A 67 3.10 -33.58 3.84
N PHE A 68 3.03 -33.95 5.12
CA PHE A 68 1.78 -34.36 5.77
C PHE A 68 0.71 -33.25 5.71
N ASN A 69 1.11 -32.02 6.03
CA ASN A 69 0.19 -30.92 6.20
C ASN A 69 -0.38 -30.40 4.88
N LYS A 70 0.38 -30.45 3.78
CA LYS A 70 -0.10 -29.94 2.49
C LYS A 70 -1.19 -30.82 1.85
N LEU A 71 -1.15 -32.13 2.09
CA LEU A 71 -2.04 -33.10 1.46
C LEU A 71 -3.18 -33.57 2.38
N PHE A 72 -3.01 -33.54 3.71
CA PHE A 72 -4.03 -33.97 4.66
C PHE A 72 -4.97 -32.86 5.11
N LEU A 73 -4.43 -31.69 5.46
CA LEU A 73 -5.24 -30.61 6.05
C LEU A 73 -6.26 -30.03 5.07
N SER A 74 -5.96 -30.08 3.77
CA SER A 74 -6.88 -29.65 2.71
C SER A 74 -8.15 -30.50 2.60
N LYS A 75 -8.18 -31.69 3.22
CA LYS A 75 -9.35 -32.58 3.25
C LYS A 75 -10.19 -32.47 4.53
N LEU A 76 -9.68 -31.80 5.57
CA LEU A 76 -10.41 -31.62 6.82
C LEU A 76 -11.47 -30.53 6.66
N ASN A 77 -12.61 -30.69 7.32
CA ASN A 77 -13.54 -29.57 7.47
C ASN A 77 -12.98 -28.54 8.46
N GLU A 78 -13.56 -27.33 8.50
CA GLU A 78 -13.05 -26.22 9.31
C GLU A 78 -12.94 -26.56 10.81
N SER A 79 -13.89 -27.33 11.36
CA SER A 79 -13.90 -27.73 12.77
C SER A 79 -12.79 -28.74 13.07
N GLU A 80 -12.65 -29.76 12.22
CA GLU A 80 -11.59 -30.77 12.31
C GLU A 80 -10.21 -30.16 12.17
N LEU A 81 -10.07 -29.22 11.23
CA LEU A 81 -8.83 -28.48 11.00
C LEU A 81 -8.44 -27.67 12.24
N SER A 82 -9.38 -26.89 12.78
CA SER A 82 -9.18 -26.08 13.99
C SER A 82 -8.68 -26.93 15.16
N LYS A 83 -9.37 -28.04 15.41
CA LYS A 83 -8.99 -28.97 16.48
C LYS A 83 -7.61 -29.59 16.23
N THR A 84 -7.36 -30.07 15.02
CA THR A 84 -6.08 -30.69 14.64
C THR A 84 -4.92 -29.70 14.80
N LEU A 85 -5.06 -28.45 14.37
CA LEU A 85 -4.03 -27.44 14.53
C LEU A 85 -3.77 -27.09 16.01
N SER A 86 -4.84 -27.02 16.81
CA SER A 86 -4.75 -26.75 18.26
C SER A 86 -4.08 -27.88 19.03
N ASP A 87 -4.41 -29.13 18.68
CA ASP A 87 -3.90 -30.34 19.35
C ASP A 87 -2.41 -30.59 19.03
N ASN A 88 -1.97 -30.24 17.82
CA ASN A 88 -0.61 -30.53 17.35
C ASN A 88 0.39 -29.38 17.52
N ILE A 89 -0.01 -28.22 18.04
CA ILE A 89 0.89 -27.06 18.17
C ILE A 89 2.15 -27.33 19.01
N ASN A 90 2.08 -28.25 19.97
CA ASN A 90 3.23 -28.65 20.80
C ASN A 90 4.36 -29.33 20.00
N TYR A 91 4.10 -29.80 18.77
CA TYR A 91 5.16 -30.31 17.90
C TYR A 91 5.94 -29.19 17.21
N PHE A 92 5.37 -27.98 17.17
CA PHE A 92 5.92 -26.84 16.45
C PHE A 92 6.50 -25.78 17.38
N ASN A 93 6.13 -25.79 18.67
CA ASN A 93 6.45 -24.69 19.58
C ASN A 93 7.92 -24.62 20.02
N THR A 94 8.69 -25.71 19.87
CA THR A 94 10.04 -25.83 20.43
C THR A 94 11.14 -25.18 19.60
N SER A 95 10.85 -24.69 18.39
CA SER A 95 11.82 -23.92 17.59
C SER A 95 11.18 -22.84 16.74
N ILE A 96 11.98 -21.84 16.33
CA ILE A 96 11.56 -20.74 15.44
C ILE A 96 11.04 -21.30 14.12
N VAL A 97 11.71 -22.31 13.57
CA VAL A 97 11.32 -22.95 12.31
C VAL A 97 10.00 -23.71 12.49
N GLY A 98 9.81 -24.41 13.62
CA GLY A 98 8.54 -25.04 13.96
C GLY A 98 7.39 -24.02 13.98
N ASN A 99 7.55 -22.91 14.70
CA ASN A 99 6.57 -21.83 14.73
C ASN A 99 6.26 -21.29 13.33
N HIS A 100 7.29 -21.07 12.52
CA HIS A 100 7.13 -20.60 11.14
C HIS A 100 6.31 -21.58 10.29
N VAL A 101 6.65 -22.88 10.36
CA VAL A 101 5.91 -23.93 9.63
C VAL A 101 4.44 -23.95 10.06
N TRP A 102 4.17 -23.88 11.36
CA TRP A 102 2.80 -23.84 11.87
C TRP A 102 2.03 -22.61 11.37
N LEU A 103 2.66 -21.43 11.35
CA LEU A 103 2.04 -20.20 10.84
C LEU A 103 1.78 -20.25 9.33
N ASN A 104 2.67 -20.86 8.54
CA ASN A 104 2.42 -21.10 7.12
C ASN A 104 1.22 -22.01 6.92
N ILE A 105 1.17 -23.13 7.66
CA ILE A 105 0.05 -24.07 7.63
C ILE A 105 -1.25 -23.35 7.98
N LEU A 106 -1.24 -22.54 9.04
CA LEU A 106 -2.39 -21.74 9.44
C LEU A 106 -2.84 -20.84 8.29
N SER A 107 -1.93 -20.06 7.70
CA SER A 107 -2.23 -19.13 6.60
C SER A 107 -2.76 -19.81 5.34
N ASP A 108 -2.31 -21.05 5.07
CA ASP A 108 -2.68 -21.77 3.87
C ASP A 108 -4.05 -22.44 3.97
N ASN A 109 -4.45 -22.84 5.18
CA ASN A 109 -5.63 -23.67 5.40
C ASN A 109 -6.76 -22.93 6.13
N VAL A 110 -6.48 -21.81 6.79
CA VAL A 110 -7.47 -21.02 7.55
C VAL A 110 -7.58 -19.62 6.96
N PRO A 111 -8.47 -19.41 5.97
CA PRO A 111 -8.64 -18.09 5.36
C PRO A 111 -9.30 -17.07 6.29
N LEU A 112 -10.03 -17.52 7.31
CA LEU A 112 -10.79 -16.68 8.22
C LEU A 112 -10.74 -17.22 9.65
N LEU A 113 -10.30 -16.39 10.59
CA LEU A 113 -10.42 -16.61 12.02
C LEU A 113 -11.70 -15.97 12.54
N CYS A 114 -12.57 -16.75 13.18
CA CYS A 114 -13.86 -16.33 13.70
C CYS A 114 -14.19 -17.02 15.02
N ASN A 115 -15.36 -16.72 15.61
CA ASN A 115 -15.77 -17.33 16.88
C ASN A 115 -15.84 -18.87 16.85
N LYS A 116 -16.04 -19.50 15.67
CA LYS A 116 -16.12 -20.97 15.53
C LYS A 116 -14.78 -21.69 15.67
N ASN A 117 -13.69 -21.01 15.35
CA ASN A 117 -12.33 -21.57 15.35
C ASN A 117 -11.39 -20.80 16.30
N ILE A 118 -11.98 -20.17 17.33
CA ILE A 118 -11.28 -19.35 18.32
C ILE A 118 -10.19 -20.12 19.10
N GLU A 119 -10.31 -21.44 19.18
CA GLU A 119 -9.31 -22.31 19.81
C GLU A 119 -7.94 -22.21 19.12
N ILE A 120 -7.91 -21.92 17.82
CA ILE A 120 -6.67 -21.66 17.08
C ILE A 120 -5.97 -20.41 17.63
N LEU A 121 -6.74 -19.34 17.89
CA LEU A 121 -6.18 -18.14 18.50
C LEU A 121 -5.67 -18.41 19.91
N MET A 122 -6.32 -19.29 20.67
CA MET A 122 -5.83 -19.66 22.00
C MET A 122 -4.56 -20.52 21.94
N SER A 123 -4.46 -21.40 20.95
CA SER A 123 -3.32 -22.32 20.82
C SER A 123 -2.03 -21.57 20.53
N LEU A 124 -2.09 -20.45 19.79
CA LEU A 124 -0.95 -19.54 19.54
C LEU A 124 -0.19 -19.12 20.80
N ASP A 125 -0.83 -19.11 21.96
CA ASP A 125 -0.16 -18.78 23.21
C ASP A 125 0.95 -19.77 23.58
N LYS A 126 0.84 -21.02 23.10
CA LYS A 126 1.79 -22.11 23.33
C LYS A 126 3.05 -22.04 22.48
N LEU A 127 3.14 -21.12 21.51
CA LEU A 127 4.32 -20.94 20.67
C LEU A 127 5.42 -20.19 21.46
N ASP A 128 6.53 -20.87 21.76
CA ASP A 128 7.58 -20.33 22.65
C ASP A 128 8.29 -19.12 22.01
N TYR A 129 8.51 -19.16 20.69
CA TYR A 129 9.24 -18.13 19.95
C TYR A 129 8.35 -17.02 19.34
N LYS A 130 7.09 -16.85 19.78
CA LYS A 130 6.18 -15.82 19.23
C LYS A 130 6.65 -14.36 19.42
N LYS A 131 7.66 -14.12 20.27
CA LYS A 131 8.26 -12.80 20.48
C LYS A 131 9.57 -12.61 19.71
N ASP A 132 10.01 -13.63 18.98
CA ASP A 132 11.26 -13.57 18.25
C ASP A 132 11.11 -12.64 17.03
N ILE A 133 12.06 -11.72 16.90
CA ILE A 133 12.06 -10.72 15.82
C ILE A 133 12.22 -11.38 14.44
N LEU A 134 12.83 -12.56 14.38
CA LEU A 134 13.00 -13.28 13.11
C LEU A 134 11.67 -13.71 12.50
N LEU A 135 10.59 -13.82 13.28
CA LEU A 135 9.26 -14.13 12.75
C LEU A 135 8.62 -12.95 12.02
N SER A 136 8.99 -11.69 12.33
CA SER A 136 8.45 -10.52 11.63
C SER A 136 9.06 -10.29 10.24
N ASP A 137 10.24 -10.85 9.97
CA ASP A 137 10.90 -10.74 8.66
C ASP A 137 10.33 -11.71 7.61
N ILE A 138 9.39 -12.56 8.03
CA ILE A 138 8.83 -13.63 7.22
C ILE A 138 7.67 -13.11 6.38
N LYS A 139 7.77 -13.31 5.06
CA LYS A 139 6.67 -13.05 4.13
C LYS A 139 5.78 -14.28 3.99
N PHE A 140 4.52 -14.15 4.37
CA PHE A 140 3.49 -15.17 4.16
C PHE A 140 2.78 -14.94 2.82
N ASN A 141 2.53 -16.02 2.08
CA ASN A 141 1.89 -15.95 0.76
C ASN A 141 0.41 -15.57 0.82
N LYS A 142 -0.25 -15.92 1.93
CA LYS A 142 -1.67 -15.63 2.17
C LYS A 142 -1.82 -14.90 3.49
N LYS A 143 -2.76 -13.98 3.52
CA LYS A 143 -3.20 -13.30 4.73
C LYS A 143 -4.47 -13.97 5.24
N ILE A 144 -4.73 -13.82 6.53
CA ILE A 144 -5.88 -14.41 7.21
C ILE A 144 -6.86 -13.29 7.56
N GLY A 145 -8.12 -13.44 7.15
CA GLY A 145 -9.19 -12.56 7.63
C GLY A 145 -9.47 -12.78 9.11
N LEU A 146 -9.87 -11.73 9.83
CA LEU A 146 -10.33 -11.85 11.21
C LEU A 146 -11.76 -11.28 11.33
N GLN A 147 -12.67 -12.08 11.87
CA GLN A 147 -14.06 -11.71 12.08
C GLN A 147 -14.59 -12.27 13.41
N LEU A 148 -14.33 -11.53 14.48
CA LEU A 148 -14.84 -11.82 15.81
C LEU A 148 -16.01 -10.89 16.13
N ASP A 149 -17.12 -11.47 16.57
CA ASP A 149 -18.30 -10.72 17.01
C ASP A 149 -18.41 -10.65 18.54
N GLU A 150 -19.51 -10.06 19.03
CA GLU A 150 -19.73 -9.83 20.45
C GLU A 150 -19.80 -11.09 21.32
N ARG A 151 -20.00 -12.29 20.73
CA ARG A 151 -20.00 -13.57 21.48
C ARG A 151 -18.64 -13.87 22.11
N ILE A 152 -17.60 -13.14 21.73
CA ILE A 152 -16.29 -13.22 22.38
C ILE A 152 -16.35 -12.83 23.87
N LYS A 153 -17.35 -12.06 24.28
CA LYS A 153 -17.59 -11.70 25.70
C LYS A 153 -17.79 -12.91 26.60
N ASP A 154 -18.29 -14.01 26.06
CA ASP A 154 -18.54 -15.24 26.82
C ASP A 154 -17.25 -16.02 27.10
N ASN A 155 -16.10 -15.55 26.60
CA ASN A 155 -14.82 -16.23 26.72
C ASN A 155 -13.97 -15.70 27.89
N ILE A 156 -13.64 -16.58 28.83
CA ILE A 156 -12.84 -16.22 30.03
C ILE A 156 -11.39 -15.85 29.66
N LYS A 157 -10.92 -16.21 28.46
CA LYS A 157 -9.52 -16.05 28.02
C LYS A 157 -9.28 -14.85 27.08
N ASN A 158 -10.05 -13.78 27.20
CA ASN A 158 -9.94 -12.60 26.32
C ASN A 158 -8.52 -12.02 26.22
N GLN A 159 -7.74 -12.06 27.31
CA GLN A 159 -6.35 -11.59 27.30
C GLN A 159 -5.42 -12.44 26.42
N ILE A 160 -5.65 -13.75 26.36
CA ILE A 160 -4.89 -14.63 25.47
C ILE A 160 -5.26 -14.33 24.02
N ILE A 161 -6.56 -14.19 23.75
CA ILE A 161 -7.07 -13.92 22.41
C ILE A 161 -6.50 -12.61 21.85
N ILE A 162 -6.52 -11.52 22.63
CA ILE A 162 -5.97 -10.24 22.17
C ILE A 162 -4.47 -10.31 21.93
N ASN A 163 -3.71 -11.03 22.77
CA ASN A 163 -2.27 -11.21 22.60
C ASN A 163 -1.96 -12.00 21.31
N SER A 164 -2.74 -13.03 21.01
CA SER A 164 -2.59 -13.83 19.79
C SER A 164 -2.95 -13.03 18.54
N ILE A 165 -4.05 -12.27 18.57
CA ILE A 165 -4.41 -11.38 17.45
C ILE A 165 -3.31 -10.33 17.23
N TRP A 166 -2.80 -9.73 18.30
CA TRP A 166 -1.70 -8.77 18.22
C TRP A 166 -0.44 -9.39 17.64
N PHE A 167 -0.09 -10.60 18.07
CA PHE A 167 1.03 -11.33 17.49
C PHE A 167 0.87 -11.52 15.98
N LEU A 168 -0.29 -12.04 15.54
CA LEU A 168 -0.58 -12.23 14.10
C LEU A 168 -0.59 -10.91 13.33
N PHE A 169 -1.02 -9.81 13.95
CA PHE A 169 -0.99 -8.48 13.35
C PHE A 169 0.44 -7.98 13.12
N VAL A 170 1.33 -8.13 14.13
CA VAL A 170 2.72 -7.67 14.07
C VAL A 170 3.54 -8.43 13.04
N ILE A 171 3.35 -9.74 12.90
CA ILE A 171 4.01 -10.55 11.84
C ILE A 171 3.32 -10.40 10.47
N GLU A 172 2.41 -9.43 10.36
CA GLU A 172 1.62 -9.15 9.17
C GLU A 172 0.82 -10.33 8.63
N LEU A 173 0.42 -11.32 9.43
CA LEU A 173 -0.35 -12.47 8.93
C LEU A 173 -1.83 -12.14 8.72
N LEU A 174 -2.35 -11.12 9.41
CA LEU A 174 -3.75 -10.71 9.28
C LEU A 174 -3.99 -9.76 8.11
N GLU A 175 -5.15 -9.90 7.46
CA GLU A 175 -5.62 -8.92 6.49
C GLU A 175 -5.95 -7.59 7.18
N LYS A 176 -5.27 -6.52 6.76
CA LYS A 176 -5.49 -5.16 7.26
C LYS A 176 -6.75 -4.56 6.64
N ASN A 177 -7.91 -4.80 7.24
CA ASN A 177 -9.21 -4.34 6.76
C ASN A 177 -10.14 -3.90 7.90
N LYS A 178 -11.37 -3.46 7.57
CA LYS A 178 -12.35 -3.01 8.58
C LYS A 178 -12.79 -4.14 9.53
N TYR A 179 -12.91 -5.38 9.05
CA TYR A 179 -13.33 -6.52 9.89
C TYR A 179 -12.30 -6.86 10.97
N LEU A 180 -11.00 -6.73 10.65
CA LEU A 180 -9.92 -6.82 11.64
C LEU A 180 -10.13 -5.81 12.77
N ILE A 181 -10.43 -4.56 12.42
CA ILE A 181 -10.66 -3.49 13.39
C ILE A 181 -11.91 -3.74 14.23
N ASP A 182 -13.02 -4.12 13.61
CA ASP A 182 -14.24 -4.48 14.33
C ASP A 182 -13.99 -5.64 15.31
N SER A 183 -13.16 -6.61 14.92
CA SER A 183 -12.75 -7.73 15.78
C SER A 183 -11.93 -7.25 16.98
N PHE A 184 -10.95 -6.37 16.77
CA PHE A 184 -10.20 -5.74 17.87
C PHE A 184 -11.13 -4.99 18.82
N VAL A 185 -12.09 -4.23 18.31
CA VAL A 185 -13.10 -3.52 19.12
C VAL A 185 -13.90 -4.48 19.98
N ASN A 186 -14.37 -5.58 19.40
CA ASN A 186 -15.18 -6.57 20.12
C ASN A 186 -14.38 -7.26 21.23
N VAL A 187 -13.11 -7.57 20.98
CA VAL A 187 -12.21 -8.18 21.98
C VAL A 187 -11.85 -7.18 23.08
N TYR A 188 -11.49 -5.93 22.75
CA TYR A 188 -11.17 -4.93 23.78
C TYR A 188 -12.40 -4.57 24.63
N ARG A 189 -13.59 -4.52 24.03
CA ARG A 189 -14.86 -4.29 24.75
C ARG A 189 -15.20 -5.41 25.73
N SER A 190 -14.71 -6.63 25.50
CA SER A 190 -14.92 -7.76 26.40
C SER A 190 -13.89 -7.87 27.54
N ILE A 191 -12.92 -6.96 27.60
CA ILE A 191 -11.93 -6.88 28.67
C ILE A 191 -12.32 -5.74 29.63
N GLU A 192 -12.45 -6.03 30.93
CA GLU A 192 -12.94 -5.05 31.91
C GLU A 192 -11.91 -3.97 32.31
N ASP A 193 -10.67 -4.12 31.85
CA ASP A 193 -9.53 -3.25 32.16
C ASP A 193 -9.70 -1.81 31.64
N ILE A 194 -9.10 -0.85 32.36
CA ILE A 194 -9.18 0.58 32.06
C ILE A 194 -8.49 0.90 30.72
N GLU A 195 -7.34 0.29 30.43
CA GLU A 195 -6.61 0.48 29.18
C GLU A 195 -7.44 -0.03 27.99
N ALA A 196 -8.07 -1.19 28.13
CA ALA A 196 -8.96 -1.76 27.12
C ALA A 196 -10.17 -0.85 26.82
N LYS A 197 -10.76 -0.23 27.85
CA LYS A 197 -11.83 0.77 27.70
C LYS A 197 -11.34 2.03 26.97
N LEU A 198 -10.16 2.54 27.31
CA LEU A 198 -9.57 3.69 26.63
C LEU A 198 -9.28 3.40 25.15
N LYS A 199 -8.73 2.21 24.85
CA LYS A 199 -8.52 1.75 23.47
C LYS A 199 -9.84 1.63 22.72
N THR A 200 -10.87 1.04 23.32
CA THR A 200 -12.22 0.97 22.74
C THR A 200 -12.76 2.36 22.41
N ASN A 201 -12.53 3.35 23.27
CA ASN A 201 -12.90 4.73 23.00
C ASN A 201 -12.12 5.33 21.82
N LEU A 202 -10.81 5.07 21.70
CA LEU A 202 -10.02 5.48 20.54
C LEU A 202 -10.57 4.87 19.25
N PHE A 203 -10.83 3.56 19.22
CA PHE A 203 -11.42 2.89 18.06
C PHE A 203 -12.74 3.53 17.65
N ASN A 204 -13.66 3.64 18.60
CA ASN A 204 -14.98 4.21 18.34
C ASN A 204 -14.85 5.64 17.82
N SER A 205 -13.93 6.44 18.36
CA SER A 205 -13.73 7.82 17.92
C SER A 205 -13.21 7.90 16.48
N LEU A 206 -12.27 7.02 16.10
CA LEU A 206 -11.79 6.93 14.73
C LEU A 206 -12.87 6.45 13.76
N LEU A 207 -13.61 5.39 14.11
CA LEU A 207 -14.66 4.81 13.26
C LEU A 207 -15.89 5.73 13.12
N THR A 208 -16.22 6.51 14.16
CA THR A 208 -17.34 7.47 14.16
C THR A 208 -16.93 8.88 13.74
N LYS A 209 -15.66 9.09 13.37
CA LYS A 209 -15.12 10.37 12.91
C LYS A 209 -15.24 11.49 13.95
N ASN A 210 -15.24 11.13 15.23
CA ASN A 210 -15.38 12.07 16.33
C ASN A 210 -13.99 12.58 16.77
N LYS A 211 -13.56 13.71 16.19
CA LYS A 211 -12.27 14.35 16.47
C LYS A 211 -12.09 14.66 17.96
N GLU A 212 -13.12 15.19 18.61
CA GLU A 212 -13.07 15.63 20.00
C GLU A 212 -12.86 14.45 20.95
N ASN A 213 -13.63 13.37 20.76
CA ASN A 213 -13.47 12.15 21.56
C ASN A 213 -12.12 11.48 21.33
N PHE A 214 -11.62 11.51 20.09
CA PHE A 214 -10.29 10.97 19.76
C PHE A 214 -9.19 11.75 20.49
N LEU A 215 -9.20 13.08 20.41
CA LEU A 215 -8.25 13.94 21.12
C LEU A 215 -8.37 13.79 22.63
N TYR A 216 -9.59 13.71 23.17
CA TYR A 216 -9.82 13.47 24.60
C TYR A 216 -9.20 12.13 25.05
N ALA A 217 -9.46 11.04 24.32
CA ALA A 217 -8.90 9.73 24.64
C ALA A 217 -7.37 9.72 24.52
N LEU A 218 -6.81 10.37 23.50
CA LEU A 218 -5.36 10.54 23.36
C LEU A 218 -4.76 11.30 24.54
N LYS A 219 -5.34 12.42 24.96
CA LYS A 219 -4.87 13.21 26.12
C LYS A 219 -4.89 12.40 27.42
N LYS A 220 -5.89 11.53 27.59
CA LYS A 220 -5.98 10.63 28.74
C LYS A 220 -4.89 9.55 28.75
N ILE A 221 -4.43 9.12 27.58
CA ILE A 221 -3.36 8.13 27.46
C ILE A 221 -1.98 8.82 27.50
N TYR A 222 -1.86 10.01 26.89
CA TYR A 222 -0.63 10.76 26.68
C TYR A 222 -0.79 12.23 27.09
N LEU A 223 -0.20 12.59 28.23
CA LEU A 223 -0.26 13.95 28.78
C LEU A 223 0.33 15.02 27.84
N GLU A 224 1.32 14.66 27.02
CA GLU A 224 1.98 15.61 26.11
C GLU A 224 1.07 16.12 24.96
N PHE A 225 -0.05 15.45 24.68
CA PHE A 225 -1.03 15.93 23.70
C PHE A 225 -2.05 16.91 24.30
N GLU A 226 -1.93 17.30 25.58
CA GLU A 226 -2.87 18.21 26.26
C GLU A 226 -3.05 19.55 25.55
N SER A 227 -1.98 20.11 25.00
CA SER A 227 -1.99 21.41 24.30
C SER A 227 -2.53 21.34 22.87
N ILE A 228 -2.76 20.15 22.32
CA ILE A 228 -3.23 20.01 20.94
C ILE A 228 -4.75 20.12 20.91
N GLU A 229 -5.25 21.07 20.12
CA GLU A 229 -6.68 21.30 19.91
C GLU A 229 -7.19 20.75 18.57
N ARG A 230 -6.29 20.53 17.59
CA ARG A 230 -6.64 20.08 16.23
C ARG A 230 -5.75 18.94 15.77
N ILE A 231 -6.32 18.00 15.03
CA ILE A 231 -5.60 16.84 14.48
C ILE A 231 -4.61 17.27 13.37
N GLU A 232 -4.96 18.34 12.65
CA GLU A 232 -4.15 18.92 11.58
C GLU A 232 -2.78 19.43 12.08
N ASP A 233 -2.69 19.78 13.37
CA ASP A 233 -1.47 20.29 14.00
C ASP A 233 -0.57 19.16 14.54
N ILE A 234 -1.05 17.91 14.51
CA ILE A 234 -0.31 16.74 14.99
C ILE A 234 0.71 16.30 13.95
N ASP A 235 1.93 16.00 14.40
CA ASP A 235 2.88 15.16 13.66
C ASP A 235 2.32 13.73 13.60
N LEU A 236 1.81 13.37 12.42
CA LEU A 236 1.14 12.08 12.20
C LEU A 236 2.07 10.89 12.44
N LEU A 237 3.37 11.02 12.16
CA LEU A 237 4.32 9.92 12.38
C LEU A 237 4.52 9.67 13.87
N ASN A 238 4.74 10.73 14.65
CA ASN A 238 4.84 10.64 16.11
C ASN A 238 3.55 10.08 16.74
N LEU A 239 2.38 10.51 16.25
CA LEU A 239 1.10 9.95 16.72
C LEU A 239 0.99 8.46 16.38
N PHE A 240 1.37 8.06 15.16
CA PHE A 240 1.34 6.67 14.73
C PHE A 240 2.24 5.80 15.63
N ASP A 241 3.50 6.18 15.83
CA ASP A 241 4.46 5.46 16.66
C ASP A 241 3.96 5.30 18.10
N LYS A 242 3.31 6.33 18.64
CA LYS A 242 2.66 6.26 19.95
C LYS A 242 1.52 5.25 19.98
N LEU A 243 0.61 5.29 19.00
CA LEU A 243 -0.47 4.30 18.94
C LEU A 243 0.09 2.87 18.88
N ILE A 244 1.15 2.63 18.10
CA ILE A 244 1.83 1.33 18.06
C ILE A 244 2.42 0.96 19.43
N SER A 245 3.04 1.91 20.14
CA SER A 245 3.67 1.65 21.46
C SER A 245 2.70 1.14 22.52
N ILE A 246 1.42 1.53 22.46
CA ILE A 246 0.36 1.02 23.35
C ILE A 246 -0.35 -0.21 22.77
N ARG A 247 0.18 -0.86 21.74
CA ARG A 247 -0.47 -2.00 21.05
C ARG A 247 -1.85 -1.65 20.48
N PHE A 248 -1.99 -0.44 19.95
CA PHE A 248 -3.16 -0.07 19.15
C PHE A 248 -2.90 -0.50 17.69
N PRO A 249 -3.81 -1.24 17.04
CA PRO A 249 -3.59 -1.81 15.69
C PRO A 249 -3.80 -0.77 14.59
N ALA A 250 -3.12 0.37 14.71
CA ALA A 250 -3.01 1.32 13.62
C ALA A 250 -2.17 0.71 12.50
N PHE A 251 -2.57 0.97 11.26
CA PHE A 251 -1.75 0.66 10.10
C PHE A 251 -1.90 1.77 9.08
N PHE A 252 -0.80 2.09 8.41
CA PHE A 252 -0.75 3.05 7.32
C PHE A 252 0.18 2.55 6.22
N ASP A 253 -0.36 2.52 5.00
CA ASP A 253 0.34 2.25 3.76
C ASP A 253 -0.28 3.11 2.66
N THR A 254 0.54 3.67 1.77
CA THR A 254 0.06 4.38 0.58
C THR A 254 -0.63 3.44 -0.41
N GLU A 255 -0.26 2.16 -0.44
CA GLU A 255 -0.93 1.13 -1.26
C GLU A 255 -2.36 0.84 -0.79
N ASN A 256 -2.68 1.16 0.47
CA ASN A 256 -4.03 1.05 1.04
C ASN A 256 -4.91 2.28 0.71
N ILE A 257 -4.46 3.15 -0.19
CA ILE A 257 -5.27 4.26 -0.68
C ILE A 257 -5.83 3.85 -2.04
N GLU A 258 -7.15 3.69 -2.12
CA GLU A 258 -7.80 3.36 -3.39
C GLU A 258 -8.22 4.61 -4.14
N TYR A 259 -8.03 4.58 -5.46
CA TYR A 259 -8.36 5.65 -6.39
C TYR A 259 -9.37 5.16 -7.43
N ASN A 260 -10.66 5.23 -7.08
CA ASN A 260 -11.76 4.78 -7.95
C ASN A 260 -12.76 5.92 -8.20
N GLY A 261 -12.26 7.09 -8.64
CA GLY A 261 -13.01 8.35 -8.71
C GLY A 261 -13.25 9.01 -7.34
N VAL A 262 -13.01 8.27 -6.27
CA VAL A 262 -12.85 8.73 -4.89
C VAL A 262 -11.47 8.33 -4.39
N VAL A 263 -10.93 9.11 -3.46
CA VAL A 263 -9.84 8.67 -2.57
C VAL A 263 -10.49 7.97 -1.39
N TYR A 264 -10.25 6.67 -1.25
CA TYR A 264 -10.74 5.88 -0.12
C TYR A 264 -9.57 5.52 0.79
N ASN A 265 -9.61 5.99 2.04
CA ASN A 265 -8.61 5.69 3.03
C ASN A 265 -8.86 4.30 3.64
N ARG A 266 -8.25 3.23 3.11
CA ARG A 266 -8.39 1.88 3.72
C ARG A 266 -7.49 1.67 4.93
N ASN A 267 -6.66 2.66 5.27
CA ASN A 267 -5.84 2.61 6.46
C ASN A 267 -6.70 2.70 7.72
N PHE A 268 -6.29 2.02 8.78
CA PHE A 268 -6.78 2.30 10.12
C PHE A 268 -5.94 3.37 10.80
N PHE A 269 -5.76 4.48 10.09
CA PHE A 269 -5.10 5.69 10.55
C PHE A 269 -5.57 6.90 9.73
N PHE A 270 -5.20 8.10 10.15
CA PHE A 270 -5.53 9.31 9.39
C PHE A 270 -4.79 9.37 8.06
N LEU A 271 -5.49 9.78 7.01
CA LEU A 271 -4.89 10.20 5.76
C LEU A 271 -4.98 11.72 5.66
N ARG A 272 -3.84 12.40 5.50
CA ARG A 272 -3.82 13.85 5.25
C ARG A 272 -3.72 14.11 3.76
N TYR A 273 -4.45 15.10 3.28
CA TYR A 273 -4.40 15.52 1.89
C TYR A 273 -4.54 17.05 1.79
N GLN A 274 -4.08 17.62 0.68
CA GLN A 274 -4.34 19.00 0.29
C GLN A 274 -5.51 19.03 -0.66
N ASP A 275 -6.49 19.88 -0.39
CA ASP A 275 -7.56 20.16 -1.33
C ASP A 275 -7.08 21.03 -2.52
N ILE A 276 -7.98 21.34 -3.46
CA ILE A 276 -7.68 22.17 -4.64
C ILE A 276 -7.24 23.60 -4.25
N ALA A 277 -7.62 24.07 -3.06
CA ALA A 277 -7.21 25.37 -2.54
C ALA A 277 -5.85 25.30 -1.79
N GLY A 278 -5.21 24.13 -1.74
CA GLY A 278 -3.98 23.89 -1.00
C GLY A 278 -4.17 23.78 0.52
N LYS A 279 -5.42 23.70 1.00
CA LYS A 279 -5.70 23.55 2.43
C LYS A 279 -5.48 22.11 2.85
N ASN A 280 -4.77 21.92 3.97
CA ASN A 280 -4.61 20.61 4.59
C ASN A 280 -5.93 20.15 5.23
N VAL A 281 -6.36 18.95 4.85
CA VAL A 281 -7.55 18.29 5.37
C VAL A 281 -7.18 16.87 5.81
N THR A 282 -7.89 16.39 6.83
CA THR A 282 -7.72 15.03 7.37
C THR A 282 -8.92 14.18 6.98
N LEU A 283 -8.66 13.01 6.42
CA LEU A 283 -9.62 11.96 6.10
C LEU A 283 -9.46 10.84 7.15
N PHE A 284 -10.55 10.49 7.83
CA PHE A 284 -10.54 9.45 8.85
C PHE A 284 -10.39 8.05 8.24
N PRO A 285 -10.10 7.02 9.06
CA PRO A 285 -10.13 5.63 8.62
C PRO A 285 -11.44 5.28 7.92
N PHE A 286 -11.32 4.60 6.77
CA PHE A 286 -12.44 4.15 5.95
C PHE A 286 -13.36 5.28 5.45
N GLU A 287 -12.89 6.53 5.43
CA GLU A 287 -13.59 7.63 4.77
C GLU A 287 -13.22 7.71 3.28
N GLN A 288 -14.16 8.30 2.54
CA GLN A 288 -14.02 8.57 1.12
C GLN A 288 -14.20 10.06 0.85
N ILE A 289 -13.46 10.56 -0.13
CA ILE A 289 -13.69 11.88 -0.70
C ILE A 289 -13.60 11.80 -2.22
N GLU A 290 -14.39 12.60 -2.95
CA GLU A 290 -14.27 12.68 -4.40
C GLU A 290 -12.85 13.08 -4.80
N LEU A 291 -12.23 12.31 -5.69
CA LEU A 291 -10.83 12.51 -6.09
C LEU A 291 -10.58 13.89 -6.72
N LYS A 292 -11.60 14.46 -7.37
CA LYS A 292 -11.53 15.82 -7.93
C LYS A 292 -11.29 16.90 -6.87
N ASN A 293 -11.60 16.63 -5.60
CA ASN A 293 -11.40 17.55 -4.48
C ASN A 293 -10.04 17.37 -3.80
N VAL A 294 -9.25 16.37 -4.22
CA VAL A 294 -7.94 16.05 -3.66
C VAL A 294 -6.87 16.48 -4.66
N HIS A 295 -6.01 17.41 -4.26
CA HIS A 295 -4.89 17.85 -5.08
C HIS A 295 -3.63 17.02 -4.82
N LYS A 296 -3.27 16.86 -3.55
CA LYS A 296 -2.12 16.03 -3.14
C LYS A 296 -2.44 15.23 -1.89
N ILE A 297 -1.78 14.11 -1.73
CA ILE A 297 -1.88 13.24 -0.56
C ILE A 297 -0.55 13.24 0.18
N TYR A 298 -0.62 13.35 1.51
CA TYR A 298 0.55 13.32 2.38
C TYR A 298 0.94 11.87 2.67
N ASP A 299 2.15 11.50 2.29
CA ASP A 299 2.80 10.28 2.76
C ASP A 299 3.56 10.58 4.06
N MET A 300 3.15 9.93 5.14
CA MET A 300 3.73 10.13 6.46
C MET A 300 5.18 9.64 6.59
N TYR A 301 5.60 8.66 5.79
CA TYR A 301 6.96 8.09 5.88
C TYR A 301 7.96 8.95 5.13
N SER A 302 7.66 9.34 3.89
CA SER A 302 8.50 10.29 3.15
C SER A 302 8.35 11.74 3.62
N LYS A 303 7.30 12.04 4.39
CA LYS A 303 6.92 13.39 4.85
C LYS A 303 6.67 14.36 3.69
N ASN A 304 6.26 13.84 2.54
CA ASN A 304 6.03 14.60 1.31
C ASN A 304 4.59 14.45 0.83
N TYR A 305 4.16 15.42 0.02
CA TYR A 305 2.89 15.38 -0.69
C TYR A 305 3.10 14.85 -2.11
N PHE A 306 2.21 13.95 -2.57
CA PHE A 306 2.20 13.44 -3.94
C PHE A 306 0.81 13.61 -4.59
N THR A 307 0.79 13.83 -5.89
CA THR A 307 -0.41 13.90 -6.74
C THR A 307 -0.79 12.50 -7.24
N PRO A 308 -1.97 11.96 -6.90
CA PRO A 308 -2.39 10.63 -7.35
C PRO A 308 -2.28 10.41 -8.87
N SER A 309 -2.03 9.18 -9.30
CA SER A 309 -1.99 8.80 -10.72
C SER A 309 -3.29 9.14 -11.44
N GLU A 310 -4.41 8.91 -10.75
CA GLU A 310 -5.77 9.10 -11.22
C GLU A 310 -6.28 10.53 -10.99
N HIS A 311 -5.45 11.42 -10.42
CA HIS A 311 -5.82 12.82 -10.25
C HIS A 311 -6.01 13.50 -11.61
N TYR A 312 -7.03 14.34 -11.70
CA TYR A 312 -7.30 15.18 -12.85
C TYR A 312 -7.47 16.61 -12.37
N GLY A 313 -6.78 17.56 -13.00
CA GLY A 313 -6.73 18.92 -12.48
C GLY A 313 -5.48 19.67 -12.87
N LYS A 314 -5.34 20.87 -12.31
CA LYS A 314 -4.23 21.76 -12.62
C LYS A 314 -2.94 21.25 -11.95
N LEU A 315 -1.87 21.18 -12.74
CA LEU A 315 -0.49 21.07 -12.27
C LEU A 315 0.13 22.46 -12.28
N SER A 316 0.72 22.86 -11.17
CA SER A 316 1.67 23.97 -11.15
C SER A 316 3.04 23.50 -11.65
N LEU A 317 3.91 24.43 -12.04
CA LEU A 317 5.25 24.10 -12.52
C LEU A 317 6.07 23.34 -11.45
N GLU A 318 5.86 23.69 -10.18
CA GLU A 318 6.53 23.11 -9.02
C GLU A 318 6.04 21.68 -8.71
N ASP A 319 4.85 21.32 -9.18
CA ASP A 319 4.30 19.97 -9.04
C ASP A 319 4.91 18.98 -10.05
N VAL A 320 5.68 19.47 -11.01
CA VAL A 320 6.30 18.63 -12.03
C VAL A 320 7.76 18.41 -11.66
N TYR A 321 8.10 17.23 -11.14
CA TYR A 321 9.45 16.83 -10.76
C TYR A 321 10.48 17.08 -11.87
N SER A 322 10.13 16.84 -13.14
CA SER A 322 10.99 17.17 -14.29
C SER A 322 11.41 18.65 -14.35
N PHE A 323 10.62 19.54 -13.75
CA PHE A 323 10.84 20.99 -13.70
C PHE A 323 11.31 21.47 -12.31
N SER A 324 11.59 20.56 -11.38
CA SER A 324 11.92 20.88 -9.98
C SER A 324 13.01 21.93 -9.76
N LYS A 325 13.99 22.09 -10.66
CA LYS A 325 15.03 23.13 -10.51
C LYS A 325 14.46 24.55 -10.56
N THR A 326 13.26 24.76 -11.11
CA THR A 326 12.64 26.10 -11.14
C THR A 326 12.31 26.65 -9.76
N ILE A 327 12.22 25.78 -8.75
CA ILE A 327 12.01 26.17 -7.34
C ILE A 327 13.19 27.03 -6.85
N THR A 328 14.38 26.90 -7.44
CA THR A 328 15.56 27.70 -7.07
C THR A 328 15.55 29.13 -7.64
N ILE A 329 14.56 29.46 -8.49
CA ILE A 329 14.48 30.76 -9.16
C ILE A 329 13.47 31.66 -8.46
N ASP A 330 13.98 32.46 -7.52
CA ASP A 330 13.16 33.39 -6.72
C ASP A 330 12.76 34.66 -7.49
N LYS A 331 13.59 35.11 -8.44
CA LYS A 331 13.38 36.36 -9.18
C LYS A 331 13.63 36.15 -10.67
N ILE A 332 12.72 36.70 -11.47
CA ILE A 332 12.84 36.72 -12.94
C ILE A 332 13.51 38.03 -13.35
N HIS A 333 14.53 37.95 -14.20
CA HIS A 333 15.18 39.12 -14.79
C HIS A 333 14.47 39.56 -16.06
N ASP A 334 14.13 40.85 -16.16
CA ASP A 334 13.42 41.41 -17.33
C ASP A 334 14.19 41.20 -18.64
N LYS A 335 15.53 41.26 -18.62
CA LYS A 335 16.37 40.98 -19.79
C LYS A 335 16.11 39.57 -20.34
N ILE A 336 16.04 38.58 -19.46
CA ILE A 336 15.80 37.19 -19.84
C ILE A 336 14.34 37.02 -20.29
N LYS A 337 13.39 37.62 -19.56
CA LYS A 337 11.98 37.60 -19.94
C LYS A 337 11.74 38.18 -21.34
N ASN A 338 12.41 39.26 -21.70
CA ASN A 338 12.34 39.86 -23.03
C ASN A 338 12.92 38.94 -24.12
N LYS A 339 13.96 38.16 -23.79
CA LYS A 339 14.49 37.12 -24.68
C LYS A 339 13.48 35.99 -24.89
N ILE A 340 12.79 35.57 -23.83
CA ILE A 340 11.73 34.54 -23.91
C ILE A 340 10.52 35.04 -24.72
N ALA A 341 10.17 36.33 -24.62
CA ALA A 341 9.03 36.93 -25.30
C ALA A 341 9.08 36.83 -26.84
N VAL A 342 10.28 36.71 -27.42
CA VAL A 342 10.48 36.68 -28.87
C VAL A 342 10.69 35.27 -29.44
N LEU A 343 10.73 34.24 -28.59
CA LEU A 343 10.96 32.86 -29.06
C LEU A 343 9.85 32.35 -29.97
N SER A 344 10.22 31.66 -31.05
CA SER A 344 9.30 30.91 -31.90
C SER A 344 8.81 29.62 -31.21
N GLU A 345 7.82 28.95 -31.81
CA GLU A 345 7.32 27.65 -31.30
C GLU A 345 8.45 26.59 -31.26
N ASP A 346 9.27 26.50 -32.32
CA ASP A 346 10.42 25.59 -32.39
C ASP A 346 11.48 25.89 -31.31
N GLU A 347 11.69 27.18 -30.99
CA GLU A 347 12.65 27.59 -29.96
C GLU A 347 12.14 27.27 -28.55
N ILE A 348 10.82 27.42 -28.32
CA ILE A 348 10.16 26.97 -27.08
C ILE A 348 10.25 25.44 -26.97
N GLU A 349 10.05 24.70 -28.06
CA GLU A 349 10.19 23.25 -28.03
C GLU A 349 11.61 22.82 -27.64
N ARG A 350 12.62 23.42 -28.28
CA ARG A 350 14.04 23.15 -27.95
C ARG A 350 14.37 23.48 -26.50
N LEU A 351 13.79 24.55 -25.96
CA LEU A 351 13.89 24.87 -24.54
C LEU A 351 13.37 23.73 -23.68
N ILE A 352 12.14 23.28 -23.93
CA ILE A 352 11.48 22.23 -23.14
C ILE A 352 12.27 20.91 -23.26
N ARG A 353 12.68 20.50 -24.46
CA ARG A 353 13.54 19.32 -24.67
C ARG A 353 14.82 19.36 -23.85
N LYS A 354 15.48 20.52 -23.84
CA LYS A 354 16.70 20.73 -23.05
C LYS A 354 16.42 20.61 -21.55
N VAL A 355 15.30 21.15 -21.06
CA VAL A 355 14.88 20.97 -19.66
C VAL A 355 14.68 19.49 -19.33
N LEU A 356 14.08 18.74 -20.26
CA LEU A 356 13.78 17.32 -20.12
C LEU A 356 14.99 16.40 -20.40
N ASN A 357 16.17 16.96 -20.67
CA ASN A 357 17.41 16.26 -21.03
C ASN A 357 17.26 15.29 -22.22
N GLU A 358 16.45 15.66 -23.23
CA GLU A 358 16.40 14.91 -24.49
C GLU A 358 17.54 15.30 -25.42
N GLU A 359 18.39 14.32 -25.77
CA GLU A 359 19.41 14.45 -26.82
C GLU A 359 18.85 13.97 -28.17
N GLY A 360 18.33 14.91 -28.97
CA GLY A 360 17.89 14.65 -30.34
C GLY A 360 16.80 15.59 -30.83
N GLN A 361 16.79 15.89 -32.13
CA GLN A 361 15.57 16.40 -32.78
C GLN A 361 14.69 15.19 -33.05
N THR A 362 13.44 15.18 -32.55
CA THR A 362 12.46 14.23 -33.11
C THR A 362 12.28 14.65 -34.57
N PRO A 363 12.61 13.81 -35.55
CA PRO A 363 12.34 14.15 -36.93
C PRO A 363 10.83 14.30 -37.06
N HIS A 364 10.37 15.48 -37.47
CA HIS A 364 8.98 15.72 -37.83
C HIS A 364 8.59 14.72 -38.91
N THR A 365 8.05 13.58 -38.51
CA THR A 365 7.31 12.74 -39.44
C THR A 365 6.07 13.54 -39.81
N SER A 366 5.58 13.36 -41.03
CA SER A 366 4.37 14.00 -41.57
C SER A 366 3.08 13.73 -40.76
N ILE A 367 3.19 13.08 -39.60
CA ILE A 367 2.15 12.70 -38.65
C ILE A 367 2.32 13.40 -37.29
N GLU A 368 3.48 13.98 -36.97
CA GLU A 368 3.58 14.92 -35.84
C GLU A 368 2.65 16.09 -36.12
N ILE A 369 1.66 16.23 -35.26
CA ILE A 369 0.71 17.32 -35.31
C ILE A 369 1.53 18.59 -35.08
N ALA A 370 1.73 19.39 -36.14
CA ALA A 370 2.36 20.70 -36.04
C ALA A 370 1.89 21.41 -34.76
N ASP A 371 2.86 21.81 -33.92
CA ASP A 371 2.69 22.57 -32.68
C ASP A 371 2.30 21.77 -31.40
N ILE A 372 2.31 20.43 -31.42
CA ILE A 372 2.19 19.61 -30.19
C ILE A 372 3.43 18.74 -30.01
N TYR A 373 4.20 19.01 -28.96
CA TYR A 373 5.34 18.20 -28.55
C TYR A 373 4.89 17.19 -27.48
N SER A 374 5.07 15.89 -27.72
CA SER A 374 4.75 14.84 -26.76
C SER A 374 6.01 14.25 -26.13
N HIS A 375 6.06 14.17 -24.81
CA HIS A 375 7.19 13.58 -24.10
C HIS A 375 6.77 13.01 -22.75
N LYS A 376 7.62 12.17 -22.15
CA LYS A 376 7.39 11.68 -20.81
C LYS A 376 7.91 12.66 -19.77
N ILE A 377 7.11 12.98 -18.76
CA ILE A 377 7.54 13.81 -17.65
C ILE A 377 7.41 13.07 -16.33
N ARG A 378 8.17 13.51 -15.35
CA ARG A 378 8.07 13.07 -13.97
C ARG A 378 7.25 14.08 -13.19
N ILE A 379 6.20 13.64 -12.50
CA ILE A 379 5.32 14.51 -11.70
C ILE A 379 5.78 14.51 -10.25
N ASN A 380 5.59 13.42 -9.51
CA ASN A 380 5.89 13.43 -8.07
C ASN A 380 7.36 13.21 -7.73
N ASN A 381 8.02 12.29 -8.45
CA ASN A 381 9.38 11.85 -8.17
C ASN A 381 10.00 11.21 -9.43
N GLU A 382 11.23 10.73 -9.33
CA GLU A 382 11.98 10.13 -10.45
C GLU A 382 11.32 8.93 -11.11
N ASN A 383 10.46 8.22 -10.37
CA ASN A 383 9.81 6.99 -10.80
C ASN A 383 8.36 7.21 -11.28
N ASP A 384 7.76 8.38 -11.03
CA ASP A 384 6.40 8.71 -11.46
C ASP A 384 6.42 9.34 -12.86
N GLU A 385 6.74 8.50 -13.85
CA GLU A 385 6.80 8.87 -15.25
C GLU A 385 5.42 8.81 -15.91
N ARG A 386 4.99 9.90 -16.55
CA ARG A 386 3.69 10.05 -17.20
C ARG A 386 3.83 10.63 -18.60
N ASN A 387 2.91 10.30 -19.50
CA ASN A 387 2.90 10.87 -20.83
C ASN A 387 2.36 12.30 -20.77
N ALA A 388 3.06 13.25 -21.40
CA ALA A 388 2.63 14.63 -21.51
C ALA A 388 2.55 15.10 -22.95
N ALA A 389 1.61 16.00 -23.22
CA ALA A 389 1.50 16.74 -24.47
C ALA A 389 1.65 18.24 -24.19
N PHE A 390 2.51 18.91 -24.94
CA PHE A 390 2.79 20.34 -24.84
C PHE A 390 2.29 21.04 -26.10
N ILE A 391 1.23 21.82 -25.97
CA ILE A 391 0.73 22.71 -27.02
C ILE A 391 1.57 23.98 -26.97
N LEU A 392 2.39 24.21 -28.00
CA LEU A 392 3.36 25.30 -28.02
C LEU A 392 2.83 26.48 -28.82
N LYS A 393 2.94 27.71 -28.26
CA LYS A 393 2.54 28.96 -28.93
C LYS A 393 3.56 30.06 -28.68
N GLY A 394 4.37 30.37 -29.71
CA GLY A 394 5.47 31.32 -29.67
C GLY A 394 5.12 32.70 -30.23
N SER A 395 6.13 33.53 -30.46
CA SER A 395 6.04 34.91 -30.96
C SER A 395 5.52 35.03 -32.40
N SER A 396 5.51 33.92 -33.14
CA SER A 396 4.83 33.79 -34.43
C SER A 396 3.31 33.84 -34.30
N ALA A 397 2.77 33.63 -33.09
CA ALA A 397 1.37 33.87 -32.80
C ALA A 397 1.06 35.38 -32.83
N LYS A 398 -0.17 35.72 -33.22
CA LYS A 398 -0.75 37.06 -33.08
C LYS A 398 -0.49 37.62 -31.66
N PRO A 399 -0.52 38.94 -31.43
CA PRO A 399 -0.22 39.55 -30.11
C PRO A 399 -1.00 38.95 -28.94
N GLN A 400 -2.09 38.24 -29.22
CA GLN A 400 -2.82 37.41 -28.29
C GLN A 400 -3.19 36.06 -28.95
N ILE A 401 -3.01 34.97 -28.20
CA ILE A 401 -3.47 33.63 -28.54
C ILE A 401 -4.96 33.53 -28.23
N THR A 402 -5.77 33.26 -29.25
CA THR A 402 -7.24 33.16 -29.17
C THR A 402 -7.69 31.72 -29.22
N LEU A 403 -8.94 31.42 -28.83
CA LEU A 403 -9.47 30.06 -28.94
C LEU A 403 -9.38 29.54 -30.38
N LYS A 404 -9.66 30.38 -31.38
CA LYS A 404 -9.55 30.03 -32.80
C LYS A 404 -8.16 29.54 -33.20
N THR A 405 -7.11 30.07 -32.59
CA THR A 405 -5.71 29.73 -32.92
C THR A 405 -5.19 28.48 -32.22
N VAL A 406 -5.86 28.01 -31.16
CA VAL A 406 -5.44 26.82 -30.39
C VAL A 406 -6.46 25.68 -30.35
N ALA A 407 -7.70 25.91 -30.80
CA ALA A 407 -8.77 24.91 -30.69
C ALA A 407 -8.41 23.57 -31.34
N HIS A 408 -7.78 23.61 -32.51
CA HIS A 408 -7.37 22.40 -33.22
C HIS A 408 -6.28 21.63 -32.46
N GLN A 409 -5.29 22.32 -31.92
CA GLN A 409 -4.22 21.73 -31.13
C GLN A 409 -4.77 21.17 -29.81
N ILE A 410 -5.69 21.88 -29.15
CA ILE A 410 -6.38 21.41 -27.94
C ILE A 410 -7.09 20.08 -28.23
N LEU A 411 -7.92 20.02 -29.27
CA LEU A 411 -8.65 18.79 -29.64
C LEU A 411 -7.69 17.64 -29.93
N LYS A 412 -6.66 17.90 -30.73
CA LYS A 412 -5.66 16.90 -31.09
C LYS A 412 -4.81 16.42 -29.91
N ALA A 413 -4.48 17.28 -28.96
CA ALA A 413 -3.75 16.89 -27.75
C ALA A 413 -4.52 15.84 -26.94
N PHE A 414 -5.85 15.85 -26.99
CA PHE A 414 -6.68 14.85 -26.33
C PHE A 414 -6.81 13.53 -27.09
N ASP A 415 -6.50 13.52 -28.39
CA ASP A 415 -6.42 12.28 -29.17
C ASP A 415 -5.10 11.53 -28.91
N LEU A 416 -4.12 12.20 -28.28
CA LEU A 416 -2.89 11.58 -27.80
C LEU A 416 -3.15 10.83 -26.49
N ASN A 417 -2.38 9.75 -26.27
CA ASN A 417 -2.39 9.02 -25.00
C ASN A 417 -1.57 9.76 -23.91
N ALA A 418 -1.85 11.06 -23.71
CA ALA A 418 -1.20 11.90 -22.71
C ALA A 418 -1.99 11.90 -21.40
N ASP A 419 -1.31 11.75 -20.28
CA ASP A 419 -1.87 11.84 -18.93
C ASP A 419 -1.99 13.30 -18.48
N ALA A 420 -1.02 14.13 -18.89
CA ALA A 420 -0.96 15.56 -18.64
C ALA A 420 -0.90 16.38 -19.95
N ILE A 421 -1.61 17.50 -20.00
CA ILE A 421 -1.57 18.41 -21.16
C ILE A 421 -1.15 19.80 -20.71
N PHE A 422 -0.13 20.36 -21.34
CA PHE A 422 0.37 21.68 -21.06
C PHE A 422 0.07 22.59 -22.22
N ILE A 423 -0.47 23.78 -21.94
CA ILE A 423 -0.44 24.87 -22.91
C ILE A 423 0.72 25.80 -22.54
N VAL A 424 1.63 26.00 -23.47
CA VAL A 424 2.88 26.73 -23.26
C VAL A 424 2.92 27.92 -24.19
N PHE A 425 3.12 29.11 -23.63
CA PHE A 425 3.09 30.32 -24.42
C PHE A 425 3.98 31.44 -23.87
N ASN A 426 4.48 32.28 -24.77
CA ASN A 426 5.26 33.48 -24.43
C ASN A 426 4.52 34.81 -24.72
N THR A 427 3.26 34.75 -25.19
CA THR A 427 2.39 35.91 -25.44
C THR A 427 1.12 35.85 -24.57
N ALA A 428 0.18 36.80 -24.69
CA ALA A 428 -1.04 36.73 -23.90
C ALA A 428 -1.97 35.60 -24.37
N LEU A 429 -2.49 34.76 -23.45
CA LEU A 429 -3.55 33.79 -23.72
C LEU A 429 -4.91 34.41 -23.40
N ALA A 430 -5.82 34.45 -24.37
CA ALA A 430 -7.18 34.95 -24.16
C ALA A 430 -7.97 34.05 -23.18
N ASP A 431 -8.84 34.66 -22.37
CA ASP A 431 -9.58 33.96 -21.32
C ASP A 431 -10.51 32.89 -21.88
N ASP A 432 -11.09 33.10 -23.07
CA ASP A 432 -11.93 32.11 -23.75
C ASP A 432 -11.14 30.84 -24.11
N ALA A 433 -9.92 31.00 -24.64
CA ALA A 433 -9.01 29.91 -24.95
C ALA A 433 -8.61 29.14 -23.69
N LYS A 434 -8.22 29.87 -22.64
CA LYS A 434 -7.84 29.31 -21.34
C LYS A 434 -8.99 28.54 -20.70
N ASN A 435 -10.18 29.13 -20.63
CA ASN A 435 -11.35 28.52 -20.03
C ASN A 435 -11.76 27.28 -20.80
N LYS A 436 -11.74 27.32 -22.14
CA LYS A 436 -12.07 26.15 -22.96
C LYS A 436 -11.06 25.02 -22.79
N PHE A 437 -9.76 25.34 -22.74
CA PHE A 437 -8.71 24.36 -22.45
C PHE A 437 -8.94 23.66 -21.10
N ILE A 438 -9.19 24.43 -20.05
CA ILE A 438 -9.46 23.91 -18.70
C ILE A 438 -10.73 23.05 -18.68
N GLU A 439 -11.81 23.52 -19.33
CA GLU A 439 -13.08 22.79 -19.43
C GLU A 439 -12.88 21.43 -20.09
N GLU A 440 -12.22 21.38 -21.24
CA GLU A 440 -11.96 20.13 -21.97
C GLU A 440 -11.09 19.17 -21.16
N CYS A 441 -10.05 19.67 -20.46
CA CYS A 441 -9.22 18.83 -19.59
C CYS A 441 -10.03 18.22 -18.44
N LYS A 442 -10.97 18.99 -17.86
CA LYS A 442 -11.87 18.50 -16.81
C LYS A 442 -12.84 17.44 -17.35
N ILE A 443 -13.48 17.69 -18.50
CA ILE A 443 -14.41 16.76 -19.15
C ILE A 443 -13.70 15.43 -19.44
N ARG A 444 -12.49 15.50 -19.99
CA ARG A 444 -11.71 14.33 -20.41
C ARG A 444 -10.84 13.74 -19.31
N LYS A 445 -10.95 14.25 -18.08
CA LYS A 445 -10.21 13.75 -16.92
C LYS A 445 -8.70 13.68 -17.24
N LYS A 446 -8.09 14.83 -17.51
CA LYS A 446 -6.65 14.99 -17.73
C LYS A 446 -6.05 15.91 -16.70
N MET A 447 -4.79 15.67 -16.33
CA MET A 447 -3.99 16.70 -15.68
C MET A 447 -3.67 17.80 -16.69
N PHE A 448 -3.54 19.05 -16.24
CA PHE A 448 -3.19 20.14 -17.13
C PHE A 448 -2.30 21.20 -16.51
N GLY A 449 -1.36 21.72 -17.28
CA GLY A 449 -0.55 22.87 -16.89
C GLY A 449 -0.74 24.05 -17.83
N ILE A 450 -0.57 25.26 -17.30
CA ILE A 450 -0.54 26.49 -18.08
C ILE A 450 0.83 27.11 -17.79
N ILE A 451 1.73 27.04 -18.76
CA ILE A 451 3.10 27.53 -18.64
C ILE A 451 3.16 28.87 -19.39
N ASP A 452 3.13 29.96 -18.63
CA ASP A 452 3.19 31.31 -19.20
C ASP A 452 4.63 31.79 -19.44
N ILE A 453 4.78 33.05 -19.88
CA ILE A 453 6.09 33.64 -20.11
C ILE A 453 6.99 33.65 -18.86
N ASN A 454 6.42 33.81 -17.67
CA ASN A 454 7.17 33.81 -16.43
C ASN A 454 7.67 32.40 -16.11
N ASP A 455 6.81 31.39 -16.29
CA ASP A 455 7.16 29.98 -16.10
C ASP A 455 8.25 29.55 -17.09
N LEU A 456 8.10 29.91 -18.38
CA LEU A 456 9.14 29.70 -19.40
C LEU A 456 10.46 30.38 -19.04
N THR A 457 10.39 31.58 -18.47
CA THR A 457 11.59 32.30 -18.04
C THR A 457 12.28 31.59 -16.86
N LYS A 458 11.51 31.09 -15.90
CA LYS A 458 12.05 30.26 -14.80
C LYS A 458 12.69 28.98 -15.34
N LEU A 459 12.04 28.29 -16.27
CA LEU A 459 12.58 27.09 -16.93
C LEU A 459 13.92 27.39 -17.63
N TYR A 460 13.97 28.48 -18.40
CA TYR A 460 15.22 28.89 -19.05
C TYR A 460 16.32 29.21 -18.05
N MET A 461 15.99 29.98 -17.00
CA MET A 461 16.96 30.34 -15.96
C MET A 461 17.51 29.11 -15.22
N ALA A 462 16.64 28.18 -14.85
CA ALA A 462 17.04 27.02 -14.05
C ALA A 462 17.85 25.96 -14.83
N TYR A 463 17.65 25.83 -16.15
CA TYR A 463 18.23 24.74 -16.94
C TYR A 463 19.15 25.17 -18.08
N SER A 464 19.10 26.44 -18.48
CA SER A 464 19.81 26.92 -19.66
C SER A 464 20.67 28.16 -19.43
N TYR A 465 20.47 28.86 -18.32
CA TYR A 465 21.20 30.09 -18.05
C TYR A 465 22.49 29.79 -17.25
N ASN A 466 23.62 29.78 -17.95
CA ASN A 466 24.92 29.84 -17.29
C ASN A 466 25.18 31.30 -16.88
N MET A 467 25.11 31.59 -15.58
CA MET A 467 25.39 32.92 -15.00
C MET A 467 26.78 33.49 -15.35
N VAL A 468 27.68 32.68 -15.93
CA VAL A 468 29.09 33.02 -16.15
C VAL A 468 29.32 33.86 -17.42
N GLU A 469 28.42 33.86 -18.40
CA GLU A 469 28.71 34.42 -19.74
C GLU A 469 28.15 35.82 -20.04
N GLU A 470 27.37 36.45 -19.14
CA GLU A 470 26.79 37.80 -19.41
C GLU A 470 27.22 38.90 -18.43
N TYR A 471 28.19 38.65 -17.55
CA TYR A 471 28.88 39.68 -16.75
C TYR A 471 30.30 40.02 -17.24
N GLN A 472 30.68 39.51 -18.42
CA GLN A 472 31.77 40.04 -19.25
C GLN A 472 31.15 40.82 -20.41
#